data_AF-A0A919D7H2-F1
#
_entry.id   AF-A0A919D7H2-F1
#
_cell.length_a   1.000
_cell.length_b   1.000
_cell.length_c   1.000
_cell.angle_alpha   90.00
_cell.angle_beta   90.00
_cell.angle_gamma   90.00
#
_symmetry.space_group_name_H-M   'P 1'
#
loop_
_entity.id
_entity.type
_entity.pdbx_description
1 polymer ?
#
loop_
_entity_poly.entity_id
_entity_poly.type
_entity_poly.pdbx_seq_one_letter_code
_entity_poly.pdbx_strand_id
1 'polypeptide(L)'
;MEDQRHQDGASVQLGSEQAAVPDATMVGWTAPEMTVFACAACGAALTGPLKRLSAVPEAPDYAWWEAEEMGPSPATVPSGCYAIETEPYGPPLVVAEAPGPVMPRHGTHYNLDGQPLVSQGPRGNIVMNPDDCRGLTTRHASAACCGATPDGGLNQVCACGTLVATLCSDCCLPYELHLSPDHVRALSFPSPGSNLTE
;
A
#
# COMPACT_ATOMS: atom_id res chain seq x y z
N MET A 1 -24.94 35.14 -68.65
CA MET A 1 -24.24 34.43 -67.57
C MET A 1 -23.65 35.47 -66.65
N GLU A 2 -24.47 36.26 -65.94
CA GLU A 2 -25.26 35.81 -64.76
C GLU A 2 -24.32 35.14 -63.75
N ASP A 3 -24.23 35.52 -62.49
CA ASP A 3 -25.01 36.39 -61.63
C ASP A 3 -24.06 36.73 -60.44
N GLN A 4 -24.00 37.97 -59.92
CA GLN A 4 -24.85 38.45 -58.82
C GLN A 4 -24.87 37.49 -57.62
N ARG A 5 -24.83 37.91 -56.35
CA ARG A 5 -24.90 39.19 -55.65
C ARG A 5 -24.68 38.83 -54.17
N HIS A 6 -24.08 39.69 -53.35
CA HIS A 6 -24.72 40.36 -52.20
C HIS A 6 -25.41 39.42 -51.20
N GLN A 7 -25.39 39.59 -49.88
CA GLN A 7 -24.88 40.57 -48.92
C GLN A 7 -25.38 40.04 -47.55
N ASP A 8 -24.97 40.71 -46.48
CA ASP A 8 -25.65 40.77 -45.17
C ASP A 8 -25.60 39.50 -44.30
N GLY A 9 -25.16 39.57 -43.04
CA GLY A 9 -25.49 40.62 -42.08
C GLY A 9 -26.79 40.23 -41.38
N ALA A 10 -26.70 39.38 -40.35
CA ALA A 10 -27.83 39.07 -39.49
C ALA A 10 -27.36 38.80 -38.06
N SER A 11 -27.49 39.84 -37.24
CA SER A 11 -27.70 39.73 -35.80
C SER A 11 -28.92 38.85 -35.53
N VAL A 12 -28.83 37.97 -34.54
CA VAL A 12 -30.00 37.27 -33.98
C VAL A 12 -30.02 37.50 -32.48
N GLN A 13 -31.11 38.11 -32.00
CA GLN A 13 -31.47 38.23 -30.59
C GLN A 13 -32.33 37.04 -30.16
N LEU A 14 -32.03 36.56 -28.94
CA LEU A 14 -32.91 36.05 -27.87
C LEU A 14 -34.02 35.03 -28.20
N GLY A 15 -33.86 33.85 -27.62
CA GLY A 15 -34.94 32.93 -27.27
C GLY A 15 -34.63 32.28 -25.93
N SER A 16 -35.49 32.51 -24.95
CA SER A 16 -35.47 31.95 -23.59
C SER A 16 -35.98 30.50 -23.57
N GLU A 17 -35.22 29.59 -22.97
CA GLU A 17 -35.74 28.29 -22.51
C GLU A 17 -35.29 28.04 -21.06
N GLN A 18 -36.28 28.00 -20.17
CA GLN A 18 -36.16 27.48 -18.82
C GLN A 18 -36.18 25.95 -18.91
N ALA A 19 -35.18 25.26 -18.36
CA ALA A 19 -35.33 23.87 -17.95
C ALA A 19 -34.31 23.48 -16.87
N ALA A 20 -34.87 23.10 -15.73
CA ALA A 20 -34.34 22.20 -14.70
C ALA A 20 -32.96 22.50 -14.09
N VAL A 21 -33.00 23.07 -12.89
CA VAL A 21 -32.06 22.73 -11.81
C VAL A 21 -32.09 21.21 -11.59
N PRO A 22 -30.97 20.47 -11.76
CA PRO A 22 -30.86 19.17 -11.13
C PRO A 22 -30.58 19.39 -9.64
N ASP A 23 -31.57 18.99 -8.85
CA ASP A 23 -31.47 18.67 -7.44
C ASP A 23 -30.32 17.67 -7.25
N ALA A 24 -29.13 18.18 -6.98
CA ALA A 24 -27.99 17.37 -6.58
C ALA A 24 -28.16 17.07 -5.09
N THR A 25 -29.02 16.09 -4.84
CA THR A 25 -29.10 15.32 -3.60
C THR A 25 -27.69 15.13 -3.06
N MET A 26 -27.48 15.67 -1.86
CA MET A 26 -26.30 15.54 -1.03
C MET A 26 -25.69 14.14 -1.19
N VAL A 27 -24.60 14.04 -1.96
CA VAL A 27 -23.71 12.89 -1.88
C VAL A 27 -23.16 12.94 -0.47
N GLY A 28 -23.77 12.16 0.43
CA GLY A 28 -23.24 11.95 1.77
C GLY A 28 -21.81 11.50 1.59
N TRP A 29 -20.86 12.40 1.88
CA TRP A 29 -19.46 12.07 1.90
C TRP A 29 -19.29 11.12 3.08
N THR A 30 -19.43 9.82 2.84
CA THR A 30 -18.95 8.83 3.79
C THR A 30 -17.47 9.10 3.97
N ALA A 31 -17.12 9.68 5.11
CA ALA A 31 -15.74 9.85 5.52
C ALA A 31 -15.01 8.50 5.33
N PRO A 32 -13.73 8.50 4.94
CA PRO A 32 -13.00 7.26 4.76
C PRO A 32 -13.04 6.48 6.08
N GLU A 33 -13.69 5.32 6.04
CA GLU A 33 -13.72 4.38 7.14
C GLU A 33 -12.27 3.95 7.40
N MET A 34 -11.77 4.29 8.58
CA MET A 34 -10.40 3.95 8.96
C MET A 34 -10.37 2.48 9.35
N THR A 35 -9.26 1.80 9.11
CA THR A 35 -9.12 0.37 9.42
C THR A 35 -8.08 0.18 10.53
N VAL A 36 -8.43 -0.59 11.56
CA VAL A 36 -7.48 -1.10 12.54
C VAL A 36 -7.23 -2.58 12.23
N PHE A 37 -5.96 -2.99 12.19
CA PHE A 37 -5.61 -4.41 12.06
C PHE A 37 -5.33 -5.00 13.44
N ALA A 38 -5.96 -6.13 13.74
CA ALA A 38 -5.77 -6.87 14.98
C ALA A 38 -5.26 -8.28 14.69
N CYS A 39 -4.47 -8.84 15.61
CA CYS A 39 -4.03 -10.23 15.55
C CYS A 39 -5.25 -11.16 15.53
N ALA A 40 -5.34 -12.06 14.55
CA ALA A 40 -6.47 -12.96 14.42
C ALA A 40 -6.56 -14.00 15.55
N ALA A 41 -5.43 -14.29 16.22
CA ALA A 41 -5.34 -15.28 17.29
C ALA A 41 -5.74 -14.72 18.67
N CYS A 42 -5.23 -13.54 19.05
CA CYS A 42 -5.46 -12.96 20.38
C CYS A 42 -6.33 -11.69 20.39
N GLY A 43 -6.65 -11.13 19.22
CA GLY A 43 -7.46 -9.91 19.10
C GLY A 43 -6.73 -8.61 19.47
N ALA A 44 -5.44 -8.65 19.85
CA ALA A 44 -4.69 -7.45 20.14
C ALA A 44 -4.58 -6.55 18.91
N ALA A 45 -4.89 -5.26 19.07
CA ALA A 45 -4.69 -4.27 18.02
C ALA A 45 -3.20 -4.14 17.70
N LEU A 46 -2.84 -4.36 16.45
CA LEU A 46 -1.46 -4.27 15.95
C LEU A 46 -1.16 -2.87 15.41
N THR A 47 -2.19 -2.15 14.97
CA THR A 47 -2.07 -0.79 14.40
C THR A 47 -2.96 0.22 15.12
N GLY A 48 -2.76 1.51 14.85
CA GLY A 48 -3.83 2.50 14.96
C GLY A 48 -4.82 2.44 13.80
N PRO A 49 -5.81 3.35 13.76
CA PRO A 49 -6.67 3.51 12.58
C PRO A 49 -5.84 4.00 11.39
N LEU A 50 -5.89 3.27 10.27
CA LEU A 50 -5.16 3.55 9.05
C LEU A 50 -6.12 3.85 7.90
N LYS A 51 -5.70 4.75 7.01
CA LYS A 51 -6.39 5.06 5.75
C LYS A 51 -5.94 4.10 4.65
N ARG A 52 -6.89 3.51 3.92
CA ARG A 52 -6.56 2.70 2.73
C ARG A 52 -6.13 3.57 1.54
N LEU A 53 -5.04 3.18 0.89
CA LEU A 53 -4.61 3.69 -0.41
C LEU A 53 -5.13 2.78 -1.53
N SER A 54 -5.24 3.34 -2.74
CA SER A 54 -5.71 2.60 -3.92
C SER A 54 -4.73 1.53 -4.41
N ALA A 55 -3.43 1.75 -4.22
CA ALA A 55 -2.34 0.84 -4.59
C ALA A 55 -1.14 1.08 -3.68
N VAL A 56 -0.19 0.14 -3.68
CA VAL A 56 1.11 0.35 -3.01
C VAL A 56 1.88 1.42 -3.81
N PRO A 57 2.40 2.48 -3.16
CA PRO A 57 3.23 3.47 -3.84
C PRO A 57 4.54 2.86 -4.36
N GLU A 58 5.18 3.58 -5.28
CA GLU A 58 6.59 3.32 -5.59
C GLU A 58 7.46 3.57 -4.36
N ALA A 59 8.48 2.74 -4.17
CA ALA A 59 9.46 2.95 -3.09
C ALA A 59 10.24 4.24 -3.37
N PRO A 60 10.47 5.10 -2.36
CA PRO A 60 11.36 6.24 -2.49
C PRO A 60 12.75 5.80 -2.94
N ASP A 61 13.33 6.52 -3.90
CA ASP A 61 14.74 6.34 -4.23
C ASP A 61 15.60 6.82 -3.05
N TYR A 62 16.51 5.96 -2.60
CA TYR A 62 17.34 6.21 -1.43
C TYR A 62 18.72 5.58 -1.62
N ALA A 63 19.73 6.43 -1.80
CA ALA A 63 21.13 6.04 -1.89
C ALA A 63 21.67 5.64 -0.51
N TRP A 64 21.26 4.47 -0.01
CA TRP A 64 21.62 3.97 1.32
C TRP A 64 23.13 3.87 1.56
N TRP A 65 23.94 3.71 0.50
CA TRP A 65 25.41 3.68 0.57
C TRP A 65 26.03 5.06 0.79
N GLU A 66 25.27 6.15 0.63
CA GLU A 66 25.67 7.53 0.89
C GLU A 66 25.11 8.08 2.22
N ALA A 67 24.28 7.30 2.92
CA ALA A 67 23.68 7.72 4.17
C ALA A 67 24.73 7.81 5.29
N GLU A 68 24.78 8.95 6.00
CA GLU A 68 25.67 9.15 7.15
C GLU A 68 25.30 8.24 8.34
N GLU A 69 24.01 7.96 8.52
CA GLU A 69 23.50 7.05 9.52
C GLU A 69 23.01 5.76 8.86
N MET A 70 23.50 4.63 9.36
CA MET A 70 23.00 3.32 8.93
C MET A 70 21.60 3.10 9.49
N GLY A 71 20.62 2.91 8.61
CA GLY A 71 19.23 2.69 8.99
C GLY A 71 18.41 2.13 7.83
N PRO A 72 17.13 1.83 8.06
CA PRO A 72 16.24 1.45 6.98
C PRO A 72 16.06 2.62 6.00
N SER A 73 15.76 2.29 4.74
CA SER A 73 15.29 3.28 3.76
C SER A 73 14.05 4.03 4.26
N PRO A 74 13.68 5.18 3.68
CA PRO A 74 12.38 5.78 3.91
C PRO A 74 11.23 4.79 3.63
N ALA A 75 10.16 4.87 4.43
CA ALA A 75 9.01 3.98 4.27
C ALA A 75 8.31 4.16 2.91
N THR A 76 7.98 3.05 2.26
CA THR A 76 7.24 3.06 0.98
C THR A 76 5.82 3.59 1.15
N VAL A 77 5.13 3.15 2.22
CA VAL A 77 3.77 3.61 2.53
C VAL A 77 3.87 4.75 3.54
N PRO A 78 3.21 5.90 3.30
CA PRO A 78 3.15 6.99 4.27
C PRO A 78 2.55 6.54 5.60
N SER A 79 3.03 7.11 6.72
CA SER A 79 2.44 6.83 8.04
C SER A 79 0.94 7.15 8.09
N GLY A 80 0.20 6.34 8.84
CA GLY A 80 -1.26 6.40 8.94
C GLY A 80 -1.98 5.80 7.74
N CYS A 81 -1.28 5.11 6.84
CA CYS A 81 -1.85 4.52 5.63
C CYS A 81 -1.51 3.03 5.47
N TYR A 82 -2.34 2.33 4.70
CA TYR A 82 -2.03 0.98 4.22
C TYR A 82 -2.45 0.80 2.77
N ALA A 83 -1.85 -0.18 2.09
CA ALA A 83 -2.23 -0.63 0.77
C ALA A 83 -2.29 -2.16 0.72
N ILE A 84 -2.91 -2.72 -0.32
CA ILE A 84 -2.91 -4.17 -0.55
C ILE A 84 -1.92 -4.48 -1.65
N GLU A 85 -0.92 -5.31 -1.36
CA GLU A 85 0.00 -5.86 -2.34
C GLU A 85 -0.71 -6.96 -3.13
N THR A 86 -0.88 -6.73 -4.43
CA THR A 86 -1.59 -7.65 -5.32
C THR A 86 -0.67 -8.70 -5.92
N GLU A 87 0.64 -8.43 -5.96
CA GLU A 87 1.65 -9.36 -6.46
C GLU A 87 2.16 -10.33 -5.37
N PRO A 88 2.79 -11.45 -5.75
CA PRO A 88 3.36 -12.38 -4.78
C PRO A 88 4.48 -11.70 -4.01
N TYR A 89 4.51 -11.91 -2.69
CA TYR A 89 5.53 -11.34 -1.82
C TYR A 89 6.03 -12.35 -0.80
N GLY A 90 7.34 -12.37 -0.55
CA GLY A 90 7.99 -13.32 0.37
C GLY A 90 8.10 -14.75 -0.21
N PRO A 91 8.43 -15.75 0.62
CA PRO A 91 8.62 -17.12 0.19
C PRO A 91 7.29 -17.84 -0.11
N PRO A 92 7.33 -18.94 -0.89
CA PRO A 92 8.54 -19.57 -1.43
C PRO A 92 9.15 -18.74 -2.57
N LEU A 93 10.48 -18.64 -2.57
CA LEU A 93 11.25 -18.12 -3.70
C LEU A 93 11.63 -19.29 -4.60
N VAL A 94 11.21 -19.24 -5.87
CA VAL A 94 11.42 -20.32 -6.84
C VAL A 94 12.26 -19.83 -8.02
N VAL A 95 12.88 -20.74 -8.76
CA VAL A 95 13.64 -20.39 -9.97
C VAL A 95 12.71 -19.79 -11.01
N ALA A 96 13.08 -18.63 -11.52
CA ALA A 96 12.41 -17.93 -12.61
C ALA A 96 13.00 -18.34 -13.97
N GLU A 97 12.20 -18.22 -15.03
CA GLU A 97 12.66 -18.50 -16.41
C GLU A 97 13.64 -17.44 -16.92
N ALA A 98 13.51 -16.20 -16.44
CA ALA A 98 14.36 -15.07 -16.82
C ALA A 98 14.63 -14.15 -15.61
N PRO A 99 15.73 -13.39 -15.63
CA PRO A 99 16.01 -12.38 -14.61
C PRO A 99 14.91 -11.30 -14.54
N GLY A 100 14.57 -10.90 -13.32
CA GLY A 100 13.60 -9.84 -13.03
C GLY A 100 13.60 -9.52 -11.53
N PRO A 101 12.70 -8.63 -11.06
CA PRO A 101 12.45 -8.42 -9.64
C PRO A 101 12.09 -9.74 -8.95
N VAL A 102 12.73 -10.05 -7.82
CA VAL A 102 12.38 -11.26 -7.06
C VAL A 102 10.98 -11.15 -6.48
N MET A 103 10.57 -9.94 -6.07
CA MET A 103 9.24 -9.58 -5.61
C MET A 103 9.05 -8.07 -5.80
N PRO A 104 7.83 -7.51 -5.64
CA PRO A 104 7.57 -6.09 -5.86
C PRO A 104 8.52 -5.18 -5.08
N ARG A 105 9.16 -4.22 -5.77
CA ARG A 105 10.12 -3.25 -5.21
C ARG A 105 11.43 -3.86 -4.69
N HIS A 106 11.71 -5.11 -5.03
CA HIS A 106 13.01 -5.76 -4.78
C HIS A 106 13.77 -5.99 -6.09
N GLY A 107 15.10 -5.97 -6.01
CA GLY A 107 15.96 -6.25 -7.16
C GLY A 107 15.94 -7.71 -7.59
N THR A 108 16.84 -8.06 -8.50
CA THR A 108 17.02 -9.46 -8.92
C THR A 108 17.86 -10.22 -7.91
N HIS A 109 17.33 -11.34 -7.42
CA HIS A 109 18.06 -12.27 -6.56
C HIS A 109 18.37 -13.55 -7.32
N TYR A 110 19.46 -14.21 -6.93
CA TYR A 110 19.91 -15.47 -7.52
C TYR A 110 20.10 -16.52 -6.43
N ASN A 111 19.83 -17.79 -6.76
CA ASN A 111 20.20 -18.90 -5.89
C ASN A 111 21.72 -19.17 -5.96
N LEU A 112 22.20 -20.16 -5.19
CA LEU A 112 23.62 -20.54 -5.14
C LEU A 112 24.15 -21.07 -6.49
N ASP A 113 23.25 -21.57 -7.36
CA ASP A 113 23.58 -22.04 -8.71
C ASP A 113 23.54 -20.92 -9.77
N GLY A 114 23.34 -19.66 -9.34
CA GLY A 114 23.30 -18.50 -10.24
C GLY A 114 22.01 -18.38 -11.07
N GLN A 115 20.93 -19.03 -10.66
CA GLN A 115 19.64 -18.97 -11.34
C GLN A 115 18.76 -17.88 -10.72
N PRO A 116 18.05 -17.07 -11.55
CA PRO A 116 17.22 -15.98 -11.04
C PRO A 116 16.04 -16.54 -10.24
N LEU A 117 15.62 -15.80 -9.21
CA LEU A 117 14.51 -16.16 -8.35
C LEU A 117 13.31 -15.23 -8.53
N VAL A 118 12.11 -15.77 -8.29
CA VAL A 118 10.85 -15.03 -8.19
C VAL A 118 10.01 -15.56 -7.02
N SER A 119 9.28 -14.68 -6.36
CA SER A 119 8.33 -15.02 -5.31
C SER A 119 7.11 -15.74 -5.88
N GLN A 120 6.73 -16.82 -5.22
CA GLN A 120 5.41 -17.46 -5.30
C GLN A 120 4.72 -17.42 -3.93
N GLY A 121 5.07 -16.41 -3.13
CA GLY A 121 4.49 -16.17 -1.82
C GLY A 121 3.02 -15.75 -1.90
N PRO A 122 2.38 -15.55 -0.73
CA PRO A 122 0.99 -15.12 -0.68
C PRO A 122 0.79 -13.77 -1.38
N ARG A 123 -0.38 -13.60 -1.97
CA ARG A 123 -0.90 -12.33 -2.49
C ARG A 123 -1.85 -11.71 -1.48
N GLY A 124 -2.11 -10.41 -1.61
CA GLY A 124 -3.04 -9.69 -0.73
C GLY A 124 -2.42 -9.29 0.60
N ASN A 125 -1.09 -9.23 0.70
CA ASN A 125 -0.43 -8.71 1.90
C ASN A 125 -0.83 -7.25 2.13
N ILE A 126 -1.00 -6.89 3.40
CA ILE A 126 -1.37 -5.53 3.78
C ILE A 126 -0.08 -4.77 4.08
N VAL A 127 0.32 -3.90 3.17
CA VAL A 127 1.57 -3.13 3.24
C VAL A 127 1.33 -1.82 3.96
N MET A 128 2.20 -1.47 4.90
CA MET A 128 2.15 -0.21 5.63
C MET A 128 3.54 0.26 6.05
N ASN A 129 3.59 1.47 6.60
CA ASN A 129 4.76 1.93 7.33
C ASN A 129 4.99 1.03 8.55
N PRO A 130 6.18 0.43 8.73
CA PRO A 130 6.46 -0.39 9.90
C PRO A 130 6.23 0.31 11.23
N ASP A 131 6.42 1.63 11.30
CA ASP A 131 6.27 2.42 12.53
C ASP A 131 4.80 2.61 12.96
N ASP A 132 3.84 2.30 12.08
CA ASP A 132 2.41 2.30 12.42
C ASP A 132 2.00 1.03 13.21
N CYS A 133 2.88 0.02 13.26
CA CYS A 133 2.67 -1.20 14.02
C CYS A 133 3.24 -1.11 15.44
N ARG A 134 2.59 -1.79 16.39
CA ARG A 134 2.95 -1.77 17.81
C ARG A 134 2.82 -3.14 18.43
N GLY A 135 3.67 -3.42 19.42
CA GLY A 135 3.65 -4.68 20.16
C GLY A 135 4.10 -5.89 19.35
N LEU A 136 4.89 -5.67 18.29
CA LEU A 136 5.55 -6.71 17.50
C LEU A 136 7.01 -6.82 17.91
N THR A 137 7.53 -8.05 17.90
CA THR A 137 8.97 -8.33 18.04
C THR A 137 9.49 -9.04 16.80
N THR A 138 10.68 -8.64 16.36
CA THR A 138 11.32 -9.25 15.18
C THR A 138 11.96 -10.59 15.55
N ARG A 139 11.61 -11.64 14.81
CA ARG A 139 12.30 -12.92 14.76
C ARG A 139 12.88 -13.10 13.36
N HIS A 140 14.17 -12.84 13.20
CA HIS A 140 14.84 -12.99 11.90
C HIS A 140 14.60 -14.37 11.29
N ALA A 141 14.09 -14.40 10.07
CA ALA A 141 13.76 -15.61 9.33
C ALA A 141 14.79 -15.93 8.22
N SER A 142 15.70 -15.00 7.96
CA SER A 142 16.74 -15.07 6.92
C SER A 142 17.90 -14.16 7.28
N ALA A 143 19.03 -14.34 6.59
CA ALA A 143 20.19 -13.46 6.74
C ALA A 143 19.86 -12.03 6.28
N ALA A 144 20.50 -11.07 6.93
CA ALA A 144 20.34 -9.64 6.72
C ALA A 144 21.63 -8.92 7.14
N CYS A 145 21.86 -7.72 6.62
CA CYS A 145 22.99 -6.86 6.99
C CYS A 145 22.72 -6.17 8.33
N CYS A 146 21.67 -5.36 8.39
CA CYS A 146 21.41 -4.44 9.51
C CYS A 146 19.95 -4.47 10.01
N GLY A 147 19.08 -5.28 9.37
CA GLY A 147 17.66 -5.34 9.70
C GLY A 147 17.03 -6.71 9.43
N ALA A 148 15.78 -6.72 8.97
CA ALA A 148 15.08 -7.94 8.56
C ALA A 148 14.86 -7.96 7.05
N THR A 149 14.94 -9.16 6.46
CA THR A 149 14.66 -9.41 5.05
C THR A 149 13.37 -10.22 4.89
N PRO A 150 12.65 -10.07 3.76
CA PRO A 150 11.42 -10.81 3.52
C PRO A 150 11.64 -12.25 3.06
N ASP A 151 12.87 -12.64 2.72
CA ASP A 151 13.20 -13.91 2.07
C ASP A 151 12.82 -15.15 2.91
N GLY A 152 12.90 -15.04 4.24
CA GLY A 152 12.49 -16.10 5.17
C GLY A 152 10.99 -16.13 5.51
N GLY A 153 10.22 -15.15 5.01
CA GLY A 153 8.79 -15.02 5.29
C GLY A 153 8.49 -14.33 6.62
N LEU A 154 7.41 -14.76 7.28
CA LEU A 154 6.93 -14.08 8.48
C LEU A 154 8.02 -14.00 9.54
N ASN A 155 8.30 -12.77 9.97
CA ASN A 155 9.37 -12.45 10.89
C ASN A 155 8.92 -11.47 12.00
N GLN A 156 7.64 -11.10 12.04
CA GLN A 156 7.06 -10.26 13.09
C GLN A 156 6.12 -11.07 13.98
N VAL A 157 6.42 -11.09 15.27
CA VAL A 157 5.72 -11.88 16.28
C VAL A 157 4.87 -10.94 17.15
N CYS A 158 3.57 -11.20 17.20
CA CYS A 158 2.68 -10.54 18.15
C CYS A 158 3.05 -10.96 19.59
N ALA A 159 2.76 -10.12 20.59
CA ALA A 159 2.98 -10.44 22.01
C ALA A 159 2.39 -11.79 22.48
N CYS A 160 1.38 -12.33 21.80
CA CYS A 160 0.83 -13.67 22.06
C CYS A 160 1.68 -14.84 21.50
N GLY A 161 2.77 -14.55 20.80
CA GLY A 161 3.66 -15.53 20.17
C GLY A 161 3.30 -15.89 18.72
N THR A 162 2.20 -15.39 18.17
CA THR A 162 1.78 -15.67 16.79
C THR A 162 2.55 -14.80 15.79
N LEU A 163 3.04 -15.40 14.70
CA LEU A 163 3.60 -14.68 13.56
C LEU A 163 2.48 -14.01 12.77
N VAL A 164 2.62 -12.72 12.47
CA VAL A 164 1.55 -11.92 11.86
C VAL A 164 2.00 -11.11 10.66
N ALA A 165 3.31 -10.87 10.48
CA ALA A 165 3.81 -10.03 9.40
C ALA A 165 5.22 -10.43 8.94
N THR A 166 5.57 -9.92 7.76
CA THR A 166 6.94 -9.85 7.25
C THR A 166 7.39 -8.40 7.29
N LEU A 167 8.45 -8.11 8.04
CA LEU A 167 9.17 -6.84 8.04
C LEU A 167 10.31 -6.90 7.03
N CYS A 168 10.41 -5.84 6.24
CA CYS A 168 11.55 -5.51 5.43
C CYS A 168 12.17 -4.22 5.99
N SER A 169 13.35 -4.32 6.59
CA SER A 169 14.04 -3.21 7.24
C SER A 169 15.55 -3.26 7.08
N ASP A 170 16.05 -4.12 6.19
CA ASP A 170 17.45 -4.11 5.82
C ASP A 170 17.80 -2.81 5.08
N CYS A 171 19.00 -2.29 5.32
CA CYS A 171 19.44 -0.96 4.87
C CYS A 171 19.44 -0.82 3.35
N CYS A 172 19.58 -1.92 2.61
CA CYS A 172 19.56 -1.92 1.16
C CYS A 172 18.18 -2.24 0.56
N LEU A 173 17.15 -2.38 1.38
CA LEU A 173 15.80 -2.75 0.96
C LEU A 173 14.77 -1.65 1.30
N PRO A 174 13.58 -1.66 0.65
CA PRO A 174 12.48 -0.78 1.04
C PRO A 174 12.05 -1.03 2.49
N TYR A 175 11.69 0.04 3.21
CA TYR A 175 11.19 -0.08 4.57
C TYR A 175 9.68 -0.31 4.58
N GLU A 176 9.29 -1.55 4.80
CA GLU A 176 7.92 -2.02 4.62
C GLU A 176 7.55 -3.10 5.64
N LEU A 177 6.31 -3.07 6.10
CA LEU A 177 5.74 -4.17 6.87
C LEU A 177 4.50 -4.70 6.16
N HIS A 178 4.51 -6.01 5.94
CA HIS A 178 3.49 -6.77 5.21
C HIS A 178 2.75 -7.65 6.20
N LEU A 179 1.58 -7.21 6.70
CA LEU A 179 0.73 -8.08 7.52
C LEU A 179 0.18 -9.21 6.65
N SER A 180 0.23 -10.43 7.16
CA SER A 180 -0.38 -11.59 6.51
C SER A 180 -1.90 -11.50 6.65
N PRO A 181 -2.66 -11.52 5.54
CA PRO A 181 -4.11 -11.44 5.57
C PRO A 181 -4.75 -12.61 6.35
N ASP A 182 -4.08 -13.77 6.39
CA ASP A 182 -4.56 -14.95 7.13
C ASP A 182 -4.37 -14.86 8.65
N HIS A 183 -3.49 -13.96 9.11
CA HIS A 183 -3.10 -13.85 10.52
C HIS A 183 -3.63 -12.58 11.20
N VAL A 184 -4.37 -11.74 10.47
CA VAL A 184 -4.94 -10.50 11.00
C VAL A 184 -6.42 -10.37 10.65
N ARG A 185 -7.13 -9.54 11.41
CA ARG A 185 -8.50 -9.12 11.12
C ARG A 185 -8.53 -7.62 10.90
N ALA A 186 -9.21 -7.18 9.85
CA ALA A 186 -9.53 -5.78 9.63
C ALA A 186 -10.76 -5.42 10.46
N LEU A 187 -10.64 -4.38 11.28
CA LEU A 187 -11.72 -3.83 12.09
C LEU A 187 -12.04 -2.42 11.60
N SER A 188 -13.31 -2.19 11.29
CA SER A 188 -13.82 -0.85 10.99
C SER A 188 -13.66 0.08 12.19
N PHE A 189 -13.09 1.26 11.94
CA PHE A 189 -12.98 2.33 12.92
C PHE A 189 -13.72 3.56 12.38
N PRO A 190 -14.83 3.99 13.02
CA PRO A 190 -15.54 5.18 12.59
C PRO A 190 -14.64 6.40 12.77
N SER A 191 -14.57 7.27 11.76
CA SER A 191 -13.88 8.55 11.91
C SER A 191 -14.52 9.32 13.07
N PRO A 192 -13.75 9.92 13.98
CA PRO A 192 -14.31 10.74 15.05
C PRO A 192 -15.04 11.94 14.41
N GLY A 193 -16.38 11.91 14.42
CA GLY A 193 -17.19 12.97 13.78
C GLY A 193 -18.65 12.65 13.45
N SER A 194 -19.23 11.53 13.86
CA SER A 194 -20.64 11.19 13.54
C SER A 194 -21.52 11.03 14.77
N ASN A 195 -21.55 12.03 15.67
CA ASN A 195 -22.69 12.25 16.58
C ASN A 195 -22.65 13.70 17.10
N LEU A 196 -23.43 14.56 16.46
CA LEU A 196 -23.99 15.79 17.03
C LEU A 196 -25.23 16.14 16.20
N THR A 197 -26.39 15.69 16.68
CA THR A 197 -27.78 16.13 16.38
C THR A 197 -28.68 15.09 17.06
N GLU A 198 -29.68 15.39 17.89
CA GLU A 198 -30.16 16.55 18.64
C GLU A 198 -30.91 15.97 19.85
#